data_AF-A0A3C2DXA4-F1
#
_entry.id   AF-A0A3C2DXA4-F1
#
_cell.length_a   1.000
_cell.length_b   1.000
_cell.length_c   1.000
_cell.angle_alpha   90.00
_cell.angle_beta   90.00
_cell.angle_gamma   90.00
#
_symmetry.space_group_name_H-M   'P 1'
#
loop_
_entity.id
_entity.type
_entity.pdbx_description
1 polymer ?
#
loop_
_entity_poly.entity_id
_entity_poly.type
_entity_poly.pdbx_seq_one_letter_code
_entity_poly.pdbx_strand_id
1 'polypeptide(L)' 'MIQIQPPACFDDVRSLVEAFPAANETAAAVARERESTLTKPAGALGRLEELCEWLCAWQGRHPPR' A
#
# COMPACT_ATOMS: atom_id res chain seq x y z
N MET A 1 7.96 -9.67 13.72
CA MET A 1 7.38 -8.36 14.11
C MET A 1 8.54 -7.38 14.22
N ILE A 2 8.54 -6.33 13.39
CA ILE A 2 9.55 -5.26 13.49
C ILE A 2 9.28 -4.51 14.80
N GLN A 3 10.25 -4.50 15.71
CA GLN A 3 10.20 -3.67 16.90
C GLN A 3 10.61 -2.26 16.47
N ILE A 4 9.69 -1.30 16.51
CA ILE A 4 9.98 0.09 16.15
C ILE A 4 10.48 0.81 17.40
N GLN A 5 11.78 1.01 17.47
CA GLN A 5 12.40 1.91 18.46
C GLN A 5 12.37 3.34 17.90
N PRO A 6 12.06 4.37 18.70
CA PRO A 6 12.12 5.75 18.23
C PRO A 6 13.56 6.10 17.82
N PRO A 7 13.76 6.73 16.65
CA PRO A 7 15.08 7.14 16.19
C PRO A 7 15.64 8.20 17.14
N ALA A 8 16.88 8.04 17.59
CA ALA A 8 17.58 9.01 18.42
C ALA A 8 18.30 10.07 17.58
N CYS A 9 18.56 9.76 16.30
CA CYS A 9 19.21 10.65 15.34
C CYS A 9 18.73 10.41 13.89
N PHE A 10 19.21 11.23 12.95
CA PHE A 10 18.87 11.10 11.54
C PHE A 10 19.36 9.81 10.89
N ASP A 11 20.46 9.22 11.39
CA ASP A 11 20.98 7.95 10.86
C ASP A 11 20.06 6.77 11.19
N ASP A 12 19.37 6.82 12.33
CA ASP A 12 18.34 5.84 12.69
C ASP A 12 17.13 5.93 11.74
N VAL A 13 16.74 7.15 11.35
CA VAL A 13 15.67 7.36 10.36
C VAL A 13 16.06 6.76 9.01
N ARG A 14 17.30 6.96 8.55
CA ARG A 14 17.80 6.37 7.31
C ARG A 14 17.78 4.85 7.36
N SER A 15 18.24 4.28 8.47
CA SER A 15 18.23 2.84 8.70
C SER A 15 16.81 2.26 8.71
N LEU A 16 15.84 2.98 9.28
CA LEU A 16 14.43 2.59 9.23
C LEU A 16 13.90 2.58 7.79
N VAL A 17 14.18 3.62 7.00
CA VAL A 17 13.76 3.70 5.59
C VAL A 17 14.36 2.56 4.77
N GLU A 18 15.61 2.19 5.01
CA GLU A 18 16.27 1.04 4.36
C GLU A 18 15.64 -0.31 4.78
N ALA A 19 15.15 -0.41 6.01
CA ALA A 19 14.54 -1.61 6.56
C ALA A 19 13.02 -1.71 6.31
N PHE A 20 12.41 -0.76 5.60
CA PHE A 20 10.98 -0.79 5.34
C PHE A 20 10.58 -2.04 4.55
N PRO A 21 9.47 -2.71 4.91
CA PRO A 21 9.01 -3.86 4.16
C PRO A 21 8.58 -3.44 2.74
N ALA A 22 8.72 -4.37 1.80
CA ALA A 22 8.10 -4.21 0.50
C ALA A 22 6.56 -4.13 0.64
N ALA A 23 5.93 -3.39 -0.26
CA ALA A 23 4.47 -3.35 -0.34
C ALA A 23 3.89 -4.74 -0.62
N ASN A 24 2.68 -5.01 -0.12
CA ASN A 24 2.01 -6.28 -0.32
C ASN A 24 1.36 -6.35 -1.70
N GLU A 25 2.08 -6.92 -2.66
CA GLU A 25 1.61 -7.09 -4.05
C GLU A 25 0.34 -7.93 -4.16
N THR A 26 0.14 -8.90 -3.27
CA THR A 26 -1.09 -9.71 -3.26
C THR A 26 -2.31 -8.84 -2.92
N ALA A 27 -2.19 -7.94 -1.94
CA ALA A 27 -3.28 -7.02 -1.59
C ALA A 27 -3.56 -6.01 -2.71
N ALA A 28 -2.51 -5.51 -3.38
CA ALA A 28 -2.63 -4.66 -4.56
C ALA A 28 -3.35 -5.38 -5.71
N ALA A 29 -2.97 -6.63 -5.99
CA ALA A 29 -3.58 -7.45 -7.05
C ALA A 29 -5.07 -7.68 -6.80
N VAL A 30 -5.48 -7.99 -5.56
CA VAL A 30 -6.89 -8.15 -5.19
C VAL A 30 -7.69 -6.86 -5.43
N ALA A 31 -7.10 -5.70 -5.12
CA ALA A 31 -7.75 -4.40 -5.38
C ALA A 31 -7.93 -4.18 -6.90
N ARG A 32 -6.89 -4.42 -7.70
CA ARG A 32 -6.94 -4.25 -9.16
C ARG A 32 -7.93 -5.20 -9.83
N GLU A 33 -7.98 -6.45 -9.38
CA GLU A 33 -8.96 -7.42 -9.86
C GLU A 33 -10.38 -6.96 -9.53
N ARG A 34 -10.63 -6.54 -8.27
CA ARG A 34 -11.94 -6.02 -7.87
C ARG A 34 -12.34 -4.80 -8.69
N GLU A 35 -11.41 -3.88 -8.93
CA GLU A 35 -11.66 -2.65 -9.68
C GLU A 35 -12.15 -2.92 -11.11
N SER A 36 -11.59 -3.95 -11.77
CA SER A 36 -11.99 -4.37 -13.12
C SER A 36 -13.39 -4.99 -13.21
N THR A 37 -13.93 -5.47 -12.08
CA THR A 37 -15.28 -6.06 -11.98
C THR A 37 -16.38 -5.04 -11.64
N LEU A 38 -16.04 -3.77 -11.46
CA LEU A 38 -17.01 -2.73 -11.17
C LEU A 38 -17.84 -2.40 -12.42
N THR A 39 -19.09 -1.98 -12.23
CA THR A 39 -20.01 -1.62 -13.33
C THR A 39 -19.63 -0.32 -14.05
N LYS A 40 -18.58 0.37 -13.58
CA LYS A 40 -18.01 1.54 -14.24
C LYS A 40 -17.06 1.12 -15.37
N PRO A 41 -16.86 2.00 -16.38
CA PRO A 41 -15.73 1.84 -17.30
C PRO A 41 -14.40 1.81 -16.54
N ALA A 42 -13.42 1.06 -17.05
CA ALA A 42 -12.06 1.09 -16.53
C ALA A 42 -11.49 2.52 -16.54
N GLY A 43 -10.81 2.92 -15.47
CA GLY A 43 -10.24 4.26 -15.35
C GLY A 43 -11.24 5.38 -15.04
N ALA A 44 -12.54 5.09 -14.91
CA ALA A 44 -13.55 6.12 -14.67
C ALA A 44 -13.40 6.85 -13.31
N LEU A 45 -12.67 6.28 -12.34
CA LEU A 45 -12.34 6.96 -11.08
C LEU A 45 -10.92 7.55 -11.07
N GLY A 46 -10.15 7.34 -12.14
CA GLY A 46 -8.79 7.88 -12.32
C GLY A 46 -7.89 7.59 -11.11
N ARG A 47 -7.37 8.66 -10.49
CA ARG A 47 -6.43 8.58 -9.36
C ARG A 47 -6.99 7.85 -8.13
N LEU A 48 -8.30 7.74 -7.97
CA LEU A 48 -8.89 6.98 -6.85
C LEU A 48 -8.61 5.47 -6.99
N GLU A 49 -8.53 4.95 -8.21
CA GLU A 49 -8.20 3.55 -8.48
C GLU A 49 -6.77 3.26 -8.01
N GLU A 50 -5.84 4.14 -8.38
CA GLU A 50 -4.43 4.09 -7.98
C GLU A 50 -4.25 4.21 -6.46
N LEU A 51 -4.98 5.13 -5.82
CA LEU A 51 -4.91 5.33 -4.36
C LEU A 51 -5.46 4.13 -3.59
N CYS A 52 -6.54 3.51 -4.08
CA CYS A 52 -7.11 2.31 -3.46
C CYS A 52 -6.12 1.15 -3.52
N GLU A 53 -5.53 0.90 -4.70
CA GLU A 53 -4.50 -0.12 -4.89
C GLU A 53 -3.28 0.12 -3.97
N TRP A 54 -2.77 1.36 -3.96
CA TRP A 54 -1.63 1.76 -3.12
C TRP A 54 -1.92 1.56 -1.62
N LEU A 55 -3.09 1.97 -1.16
CA LEU A 55 -3.50 1.77 0.25
C LEU A 55 -3.60 0.28 0.58
N CYS A 56 -4.14 -0.56 -0.31
CA CYS A 56 -4.19 -2.00 -0.10
C CYS A 56 -2.80 -2.60 0.04
N ALA A 57 -1.87 -2.19 -0.83
CA ALA A 57 -0.49 -2.66 -0.83
C ALA A 57 0.22 -2.35 0.50
N TRP A 58 0.10 -1.12 1.00
CA TRP A 58 0.78 -0.70 2.23
C TRP A 58 0.07 -1.11 3.52
N GLN A 59 -1.26 -1.28 3.50
CA GLN A 59 -2.01 -1.83 4.64
C GLN A 59 -2.02 -3.36 4.67
N GLY A 60 -1.53 -4.02 3.61
CA GLY A 60 -1.49 -5.48 3.50
C GLY A 60 -2.86 -6.15 3.45
N ARG A 61 -3.90 -5.44 2.99
CA ARG A 61 -5.27 -5.96 2.96
C ARG A 61 -6.18 -5.23 1.97
N HIS A 62 -7.23 -5.91 1.54
CA HIS A 62 -8.34 -5.34 0.79
C HIS A 62 -9.67 -5.68 1.51
N PRO A 63 -10.62 -4.72 1.67
CA PRO A 63 -10.51 -3.32 1.29
C PRO A 63 -9.59 -2.53 2.25
N PRO A 64 -9.07 -1.35 1.84
CA PRO A 64 -8.32 -0.47 2.72
C PRO A 64 -9.24 0.18 3.79
N ARG A 65 -8.69 0.85 4.82
CA ARG A 65 -9.40 1.46 5.98
C ARG A 65 -8.75 2.78 6.31
#